data_AF-A0A538GID0-F1
#
_entry.id   AF-A0A538GID0-F1
#
_cell.length_a   1.000
_cell.length_b   1.000
_cell.length_c   1.000
_cell.angle_alpha   90.00
_cell.angle_beta   90.00
_cell.angle_gamma   90.00
#
_symmetry.space_group_name_H-M   'P 1'
#
loop_
_entity.id
_entity.type
_entity.pdbx_description
1 polymer ?
#
loop_
_entity_poly.entity_id
_entity_poly.type
_entity_poly.pdbx_seq_one_letter_code
_entity_poly.pdbx_strand_id
1 'polypeptide(L)'
;MHRLPPALAAAATPRILELLGDGPGRVLELGFAGIHARPLELAGWEVVVVEPDPVRVEQARQRGAQVVDRPEDRFDAVVAPAGAGLEGIEAARAIIVARDGSVHERR
;
A
#
# COMPACT_ATOMS: atom_id res chain seq x y z
N MET A 1 -8.29 -15.02 -3.34
CA MET A 1 -6.82 -14.83 -3.37
C MET A 1 -6.26 -15.21 -2.00
N HIS A 2 -5.15 -15.96 -1.94
CA HIS A 2 -4.44 -16.15 -0.67
C HIS A 2 -3.61 -14.91 -0.35
N ARG A 3 -3.83 -14.32 0.84
CA ARG A 3 -3.11 -13.14 1.31
C ARG A 3 -1.68 -13.46 1.72
N LEU A 4 -0.82 -12.46 1.57
CA LEU A 4 0.52 -12.46 2.17
C LEU A 4 0.42 -12.49 3.71
N PRO A 5 1.23 -13.32 4.38
CA PRO A 5 1.43 -13.22 5.83
C PRO A 5 1.91 -11.81 6.20
N PRO A 6 1.45 -11.20 7.31
CA PRO A 6 1.82 -9.83 7.68
C PRO A 6 3.34 -9.61 7.80
N ALA A 7 4.09 -10.59 8.32
CA ALA A 7 5.55 -10.49 8.41
C ALA A 7 6.21 -10.46 7.02
N LEU A 8 5.69 -11.23 6.06
CA LEU A 8 6.21 -11.25 4.70
C LEU A 8 5.84 -9.96 3.95
N ALA A 9 4.63 -9.43 4.17
CA ALA A 9 4.27 -8.11 3.67
C ALA A 9 5.21 -7.04 4.25
N ALA A 10 5.41 -7.00 5.57
CA ALA A 10 6.30 -6.02 6.20
C ALA A 10 7.74 -6.07 5.66
N ALA A 11 8.26 -7.26 5.34
CA ALA A 11 9.58 -7.46 4.75
C ALA A 11 9.74 -6.81 3.36
N ALA A 12 8.64 -6.54 2.64
CA ALA A 12 8.65 -5.84 1.36
C ALA A 12 8.92 -4.33 1.48
N THR A 13 8.73 -3.75 2.67
CA THR A 13 8.78 -2.30 2.89
C THR A 13 10.07 -1.62 2.42
N PRO A 14 11.28 -2.14 2.72
CA PRO A 14 12.51 -1.50 2.24
C PRO A 14 12.56 -1.42 0.72
N ARG A 15 12.14 -2.47 0.02
CA ARG A 15 12.13 -2.49 -1.44
C ARG A 15 11.05 -1.58 -2.02
N ILE A 16 9.91 -1.45 -1.36
CA ILE A 16 8.87 -0.47 -1.72
C ILE A 16 9.46 0.95 -1.64
N LEU A 17 10.16 1.28 -0.56
CA LEU A 17 10.81 2.58 -0.38
C LEU A 17 11.90 2.83 -1.42
N GLU A 18 12.74 1.84 -1.72
CA GLU A 18 13.76 1.96 -2.78
C GLU A 18 13.16 2.28 -4.15
N LEU A 19 12.01 1.69 -4.47
CA LEU A 19 11.33 1.93 -5.75
C LEU A 19 10.63 3.29 -5.74
N LEU A 20 9.91 3.62 -4.67
CA LEU A 20 9.18 4.88 -4.59
C LEU A 20 10.12 6.08 -4.51
N GLY A 21 11.24 5.93 -3.81
CA GLY A 21 12.08 7.05 -3.39
C GLY A 21 11.46 7.81 -2.22
N ASP A 22 12.06 8.95 -1.93
CA ASP A 22 11.55 9.88 -0.92
C ASP A 22 10.43 10.75 -1.51
N GLY A 23 9.50 11.17 -0.66
CA GLY A 23 8.44 12.13 -1.01
C GLY A 23 8.97 13.55 -1.31
N PRO A 24 8.07 14.52 -1.58
CA PRO A 24 6.63 14.47 -1.27
C PRO A 24 5.77 13.83 -2.36
N GLY A 25 4.54 13.47 -1.98
CA GLY A 25 3.48 12.97 -2.87
C GLY A 25 2.44 12.15 -2.08
N ARG A 26 1.43 11.61 -2.78
CA ARG A 26 0.37 10.77 -2.21
C ARG A 26 0.52 9.31 -2.64
N VAL A 27 0.54 8.40 -1.66
CA VAL A 27 0.56 6.94 -1.88
C VAL A 27 -0.73 6.31 -1.37
N LEU A 28 -1.34 5.48 -2.21
CA LEU A 28 -2.40 4.58 -1.82
C LEU A 28 -1.80 3.23 -1.38
N GLU A 29 -2.02 2.82 -0.13
CA GLU A 29 -1.76 1.44 0.31
C GLU A 29 -3.07 0.64 0.23
N LEU A 30 -3.10 -0.37 -0.65
CA LEU A 30 -4.29 -1.19 -0.91
C LEU A 30 -4.12 -2.61 -0.33
N GLY A 31 -4.99 -2.98 0.61
CA GLY A 31 -5.15 -4.38 1.06
C GLY A 31 -4.04 -4.92 1.97
N PHE A 32 -3.22 -4.04 2.54
CA PHE A 32 -2.17 -4.36 3.52
C PHE A 32 -2.50 -3.91 4.94
N ALA A 33 -3.65 -3.26 5.15
CA ALA A 33 -4.10 -2.77 6.44
C ALA A 33 -3.09 -1.85 7.17
N GLY A 34 -2.43 -0.94 6.45
CA GLY A 34 -1.52 0.05 7.02
C GLY A 34 -0.17 -0.51 7.46
N ILE A 35 0.28 -1.65 6.90
CA ILE A 35 1.59 -2.24 7.22
C ILE A 35 2.73 -1.33 6.75
N HIS A 36 2.54 -0.61 5.64
CA HIS A 36 3.58 0.23 5.03
C HIS A 36 3.42 1.71 5.36
N ALA A 37 2.25 2.11 5.84
CA ALA A 37 1.89 3.51 6.09
C ALA A 37 2.94 4.27 6.90
N ARG A 38 3.29 3.80 8.10
CA ARG A 38 4.23 4.54 8.96
C ARG A 38 5.63 4.71 8.35
N PRO A 39 6.26 3.65 7.80
CA PRO A 39 7.51 3.79 7.05
C PRO A 39 7.44 4.78 5.88
N LEU A 40 6.35 4.77 5.11
CA LEU A 40 6.15 5.68 3.97
C LEU A 40 5.96 7.14 4.42
N GLU A 41 5.20 7.37 5.48
CA GLU A 41 5.06 8.70 6.11
C GLU A 41 6.41 9.25 6.57
N LEU A 42 7.24 8.41 7.18
CA LEU A 42 8.59 8.79 7.61
C LEU A 42 9.51 9.12 6.42
N ALA A 43 9.24 8.57 5.24
CA ALA A 43 9.90 8.94 3.98
C ALA A 43 9.25 10.16 3.29
N GLY A 44 8.31 10.84 3.94
CA GLY A 44 7.72 12.10 3.48
C GLY A 44 6.48 11.95 2.59
N TRP A 45 5.88 10.76 2.52
CA TRP A 45 4.65 10.52 1.76
C TRP A 45 3.39 10.79 2.58
N GLU A 46 2.36 11.34 1.96
CA GLU A 46 0.99 11.25 2.47
C GLU A 46 0.43 9.87 2.12
N VAL A 47 -0.01 9.09 3.11
CA VAL A 47 -0.48 7.72 2.88
C VAL A 47 -1.97 7.61 3.16
N VAL A 48 -2.71 7.12 2.15
CA VAL A 48 -4.11 6.73 2.27
C VAL A 48 -4.19 5.21 2.26
N VAL A 49 -4.95 4.62 3.18
CA VAL A 49 -5.13 3.16 3.24
C VAL A 49 -6.54 2.79 2.79
N VAL A 50 -6.63 1.85 1.86
CA VAL A 50 -7.90 1.18 1.52
C VAL A 50 -7.74 -0.29 1.87
N GLU A 51 -8.60 -0.78 2.75
CA GLU A 51 -8.61 -2.19 3.16
C GLU A 51 -9.97 -2.83 2.83
N PRO A 52 -10.05 -3.73 1.83
CA PRO A 52 -11.28 -4.41 1.47
C PRO A 52 -11.84 -5.34 2.55
N ASP A 53 -11.01 -5.76 3.52
CA ASP A 53 -11.44 -6.63 4.61
C ASP A 53 -11.91 -5.85 5.84
N PRO A 54 -13.20 -5.91 6.21
CA PRO A 54 -13.71 -5.20 7.36
C PRO A 54 -13.04 -5.62 8.68
N VAL A 55 -12.55 -6.86 8.79
CA VAL A 55 -11.84 -7.33 9.99
C VAL A 55 -10.47 -6.65 10.11
N ARG A 56 -9.84 -6.29 8.99
CA ARG A 56 -8.51 -5.66 8.99
C ARG A 56 -8.55 -4.14 8.94
N VAL A 57 -9.68 -3.53 8.60
CA VAL A 57 -9.89 -2.08 8.77
C VAL A 57 -9.54 -1.66 10.19
N GLU A 58 -9.97 -2.44 11.20
CA GLU A 58 -9.66 -2.15 12.59
C GLU A 58 -8.15 -2.27 12.90
N GLN A 59 -7.47 -3.26 12.30
CA GLN A 59 -6.02 -3.38 12.45
C GLN A 59 -5.27 -2.19 11.84
N ALA A 60 -5.75 -1.67 10.71
CA ALA A 60 -5.19 -0.50 10.08
C ALA A 60 -5.37 0.75 10.96
N ARG A 61 -6.55 0.92 11.57
CA ARG A 61 -6.80 1.99 12.55
C ARG A 61 -5.90 1.88 13.78
N GLN A 62 -5.68 0.67 14.30
CA GLN A 62 -4.75 0.43 15.42
C GLN A 62 -3.29 0.79 15.08
N ARG A 63 -2.92 0.73 13.79
CA ARG A 63 -1.61 1.19 13.30
C ARG A 63 -1.54 2.71 13.07
N GLY A 64 -2.63 3.43 13.34
CA GLY A 64 -2.73 4.87 13.14
C GLY A 64 -2.99 5.29 11.68
N ALA A 65 -3.32 4.34 10.80
CA ALA A 65 -3.49 4.63 9.39
C ALA A 65 -4.79 5.40 9.10
N GLN A 66 -4.72 6.31 8.11
CA GLN A 66 -5.90 6.96 7.54
C GLN A 66 -6.62 5.99 6.60
N VAL A 67 -7.60 5.25 7.13
CA VAL A 67 -8.39 4.29 6.35
C VAL A 67 -9.60 4.98 5.71
N VAL A 68 -9.78 4.79 4.40
CA VAL A 68 -10.95 5.25 3.65
C VAL A 68 -11.62 4.07 2.94
N ASP A 69 -12.94 4.18 2.71
CA ASP A 69 -13.71 3.12 2.05
C ASP A 69 -13.43 3.05 0.54
N ARG A 70 -13.16 4.20 -0.09
CA ARG A 70 -12.81 4.31 -1.50
C ARG A 70 -11.76 5.41 -1.71
N PRO A 71 -10.83 5.23 -2.67
CA PRO A 71 -9.96 6.30 -3.11
C PRO A 71 -10.77 7.32 -3.93
N GLU A 72 -10.74 8.60 -3.55
CA GLU A 72 -11.51 9.67 -4.21
C GLU A 72 -10.66 10.56 -5.13
N ASP A 73 -9.34 10.37 -5.15
CA ASP A 73 -8.38 11.25 -5.84
C ASP A 73 -7.31 10.47 -6.61
N ARG A 74 -6.51 11.22 -7.37
CA ARG A 74 -5.28 10.75 -8.01
C ARG A 74 -4.15 10.59 -6.99
N PHE A 75 -3.38 9.52 -7.16
CA PHE A 75 -2.17 9.20 -6.40
C PHE A 75 -0.92 9.25 -7.27
N ASP A 76 0.22 9.55 -6.64
CA ASP A 76 1.53 9.44 -7.30
C ASP A 76 1.94 7.97 -7.39
N ALA A 77 1.56 7.15 -6.41
CA ALA A 77 1.75 5.71 -6.46
C ALA A 77 0.66 4.93 -5.72
N VAL A 78 0.46 3.68 -6.14
CA VAL A 78 -0.28 2.66 -5.38
C VAL A 78 0.64 1.50 -5.01
N VAL A 79 0.54 1.03 -3.78
CA VAL A 79 1.18 -0.21 -3.29
C VAL A 79 0.08 -1.24 -3.09
N ALA A 80 0.15 -2.36 -3.82
CA ALA A 80 -0.91 -3.37 -3.82
C ALA A 80 -0.35 -4.81 -3.89
N PRO A 81 -1.08 -5.81 -3.37
CA PRO A 81 -0.70 -7.21 -3.56
C PRO A 81 -0.94 -7.65 -5.00
N ALA A 82 -0.18 -8.63 -5.48
CA ALA A 82 -0.38 -9.21 -6.80
C ALA A 82 -1.80 -9.78 -6.96
N GLY A 83 -2.46 -9.36 -8.05
CA GLY A 83 -3.85 -9.73 -8.35
C GLY A 83 -4.90 -8.83 -7.70
N ALA A 84 -4.51 -7.78 -6.98
CA ALA A 84 -5.46 -6.74 -6.57
C ALA A 84 -6.09 -6.07 -7.80
N GLY A 85 -7.41 -5.86 -7.73
CA GLY A 85 -8.11 -5.03 -8.70
C GLY A 85 -7.70 -3.57 -8.52
N LEU A 86 -7.17 -2.97 -9.59
CA LEU A 86 -6.78 -1.56 -9.63
C LEU A 86 -7.74 -0.74 -10.48
N GLU A 87 -8.85 -1.33 -10.92
CA GLU A 87 -9.87 -0.66 -11.71
C GLU A 87 -10.44 0.53 -10.95
N GLY A 88 -10.39 1.72 -11.54
CA GLY A 88 -10.84 2.97 -10.92
C GLY A 88 -9.84 3.60 -9.95
N ILE A 89 -8.65 3.03 -9.77
CA ILE A 89 -7.55 3.69 -9.06
C ILE A 89 -6.70 4.48 -10.06
N GLU A 90 -6.68 5.80 -9.92
CA GLU A 90 -5.81 6.67 -10.70
C GLU A 90 -4.47 6.85 -9.97
N ALA A 91 -3.43 6.10 -10.38
CA ALA A 91 -2.09 6.24 -9.85
C ALA A 91 -1.05 6.35 -10.97
N ALA A 92 -0.06 7.24 -10.83
CA ALA A 92 1.00 7.39 -11.84
C ALA A 92 1.96 6.18 -11.86
N ARG A 93 2.09 5.48 -10.73
CA ARG A 93 2.96 4.32 -10.55
C ARG A 93 2.22 3.23 -9.76
N ALA A 94 2.51 1.97 -10.07
CA ALA A 94 1.95 0.83 -9.34
C ALA A 94 3.05 -0.11 -8.85
N ILE A 95 3.25 -0.17 -7.54
CA ILE A 95 4.19 -1.05 -6.87
C ILE A 95 3.43 -2.30 -6.42
N ILE A 96 3.82 -3.45 -6.96
CA ILE A 96 3.14 -4.72 -6.74
C ILE A 96 4.00 -5.62 -5.85
N VAL A 97 3.41 -6.10 -4.75
CA VAL A 97 4.01 -7.11 -3.87
C VAL A 97 3.47 -8.48 -4.24
N ALA A 98 4.34 -9.33 -4.78
CA ALA A 98 4.01 -10.70 -5.14
C ALA A 98 3.85 -11.58 -3.89
N ARG A 99 3.26 -12.76 -4.08
CA ARG A 99 2.95 -13.70 -2.97
C ARG A 99 4.19 -14.23 -2.24
N ASP A 100 5.35 -14.21 -2.88
CA ASP A 100 6.64 -14.60 -2.30
C ASP A 100 7.32 -13.43 -1.57
N GLY A 101 6.69 -12.26 -1.51
CA GLY A 101 7.25 -11.03 -0.92
C GLY A 101 8.14 -10.23 -1.87
N SER A 102 8.33 -10.68 -3.12
CA SER A 102 9.07 -9.89 -4.11
C SER A 102 8.28 -8.66 -4.53
N VAL A 103 8.97 -7.56 -4.81
CA VAL A 103 8.36 -6.26 -5.12
C VAL A 103 8.84 -5.78 -6.47
N HIS A 104 7.91 -5.34 -7.31
CA HIS A 104 8.20 -4.80 -8.63
C HIS A 104 7.26 -3.65 -8.98
N GLU A 105 7.73 -2.72 -9.80
CA GLU A 105 6.88 -1.71 -10.42
C GLU A 105 6.21 -2.29 -11.67
N ARG A 106 4.89 -2.22 -11.73
CA ARG A 106 4.12 -2.57 -12.92
C ARG A 106 4.18 -1.38 -13.89
N ARG A 107 4.78 -1.63 -15.05
CA ARG A 107 4.76 -0.72 -16.20
C ARG A 107 3.44 -0.79 -16.93
#